data_AF-A0A0M4FZS5-F1
#
_entry.id   AF-A0A0M4FZS5-F1
#
_cell.length_a   1.000
_cell.length_b   1.000
_cell.length_c   1.000
_cell.angle_alpha   90.00
_cell.angle_beta   90.00
_cell.angle_gamma   90.00
#
_symmetry.space_group_name_H-M   'P 1'
#
loop_
_entity.id
_entity.type
_entity.pdbx_description
1 polymer ?
#
loop_
_entity_poly.entity_id
_entity_poly.type
_entity_poly.pdbx_seq_one_letter_code
_entity_poly.pdbx_strand_id
1 'polypeptide(L)'
;MFAAMGTKLLVNANSVADLTSIGGLDLSADTLETTTLDSVDGFRTFMQGLKDAGEASLSGFFNPGDTNGQVALYNAYMNGTMLPFTILFPFGAAWTFNGIVTGVSTGAEMEDGVSFEATVKVSGKPSLGLTPSAGLSALALAGTGGALTPAFNNGNYLYAFSGVTAASVTVTATGAGQNIDLFVDGVFAQKLNSGVASAAIAMTIGSKKLTIVANESNKAPKVYEVVVVKTA
;
A
#
# COMPACT_ATOMS: atom_id res chain seq x y z
N MET A 1 -2.55 -11.55 23.37
CA MET A 1 -1.25 -11.17 22.78
C MET A 1 -1.32 -11.51 21.30
N PHE A 2 -1.32 -10.50 20.42
CA PHE A 2 -1.35 -10.73 18.97
C PHE A 2 0.09 -10.88 18.49
N ALA A 3 0.36 -11.88 17.64
CA ALA A 3 1.69 -12.08 17.07
C ALA A 3 1.97 -10.98 16.03
N ALA A 4 3.13 -10.33 16.11
CA ALA A 4 3.59 -9.37 15.10
C ALA A 4 4.07 -10.06 13.80
N MET A 5 4.35 -11.37 13.88
CA MET A 5 4.79 -12.19 12.76
C MET A 5 3.73 -12.21 11.66
N GLY A 6 4.11 -11.81 10.44
CA GLY A 6 3.22 -11.71 9.28
C GLY A 6 2.72 -10.30 8.96
N THR A 7 3.16 -9.29 9.71
CA THR A 7 2.91 -7.88 9.35
C THR A 7 3.63 -7.54 8.05
N LYS A 8 2.92 -6.88 7.13
CA LYS A 8 3.48 -6.46 5.83
C LYS A 8 3.34 -4.96 5.67
N LEU A 9 4.43 -4.31 5.28
CA LEU A 9 4.36 -2.94 4.76
C LEU A 9 4.21 -3.00 3.25
N LEU A 10 3.19 -2.32 2.73
CA LEU A 10 3.01 -2.06 1.32
C LEU A 10 3.38 -0.62 1.03
N VAL A 11 4.28 -0.44 0.06
CA VAL A 11 4.46 0.84 -0.64
C VAL A 11 3.66 0.73 -1.93
N ASN A 12 2.77 1.69 -2.18
CA ASN A 12 1.79 1.58 -3.26
C ASN A 12 0.89 0.34 -3.08
N ALA A 13 1.22 -0.74 -3.78
CA ALA A 13 0.53 -2.02 -3.68
C ALA A 13 1.48 -3.22 -3.53
N ASN A 14 2.80 -2.98 -3.41
CA ASN A 14 3.80 -4.04 -3.31
C ASN A 14 4.29 -4.14 -1.87
N SER A 15 4.37 -5.36 -1.35
CA SER A 15 5.00 -5.60 -0.07
C SER A 15 6.50 -5.39 -0.17
N VAL A 16 7.08 -4.67 0.78
CA VAL A 16 8.53 -4.59 0.92
C VAL A 16 9.06 -5.93 1.45
N ALA A 17 10.02 -6.51 0.75
CA ALA A 17 10.58 -7.81 1.08
C ALA A 17 11.53 -7.76 2.30
N ASP A 18 11.65 -8.91 2.97
CA ASP A 18 12.67 -9.20 3.99
C ASP A 18 12.76 -8.22 5.17
N LEU A 19 11.62 -7.61 5.54
CA LEU A 19 11.50 -6.79 6.74
C LEU A 19 11.46 -7.65 8.00
N THR A 20 12.28 -7.29 8.98
CA THR A 20 12.35 -7.92 10.31
C THR A 20 11.60 -7.09 11.35
N SER A 21 11.49 -5.77 11.15
CA SER A 21 10.74 -4.86 12.01
C SER A 21 10.01 -3.80 11.21
N ILE A 22 8.79 -3.48 11.65
CA ILE A 22 7.97 -2.37 11.14
C ILE A 22 7.54 -1.56 12.36
N GLY A 23 8.04 -0.33 12.45
CA GLY A 23 7.63 0.67 13.43
C GLY A 23 6.18 1.07 13.24
N GLY A 24 5.49 1.28 14.36
CA GLY A 24 4.15 1.85 14.39
C GLY A 24 4.16 3.35 14.04
N LEU A 25 2.98 3.95 14.00
CA LEU A 25 2.84 5.41 13.87
C LEU A 25 2.79 6.05 15.26
N ASP A 26 3.69 7.01 15.50
CA ASP A 26 3.69 7.83 16.71
C ASP A 26 2.88 9.11 16.48
N LEU A 27 1.59 9.04 16.75
CA LEU A 27 0.68 10.19 16.63
C LEU A 27 0.93 11.19 17.77
N SER A 28 1.32 12.40 17.41
CA SER A 28 1.47 13.53 18.33
C SER A 28 0.65 14.73 17.87
N ALA A 29 0.36 15.63 18.80
CA ALA A 29 -0.36 16.86 18.48
C ALA A 29 0.16 18.00 19.34
N ASP A 30 0.26 19.17 18.74
CA ASP A 30 0.60 20.38 19.47
C ASP A 30 -0.54 20.73 20.44
N THR A 31 -0.18 21.34 21.57
CA THR A 31 -1.15 21.86 22.54
C THR A 31 -1.02 23.37 22.62
N LEU A 32 -2.13 24.08 22.43
CA LEU A 32 -2.21 25.52 22.64
C LEU A 32 -2.87 25.77 24.00
N GLU A 33 -2.16 26.42 24.91
CA GLU A 33 -2.72 26.80 26.19
C GLU A 33 -3.75 27.94 26.02
N THR A 34 -4.96 27.74 26.53
CA THR A 34 -6.11 28.67 26.44
C THR A 34 -6.66 29.03 27.83
N THR A 35 -5.80 29.00 28.83
CA THR A 35 -6.17 29.32 30.22
C THR A 35 -6.73 30.75 30.29
N THR A 36 -7.92 30.91 30.89
CA THR A 36 -8.55 32.22 31.10
C THR A 36 -8.65 32.52 32.60
N LEU A 37 -8.91 33.78 32.95
CA LEU A 37 -9.13 34.18 34.35
C LEU A 37 -10.38 33.54 34.97
N ASP A 38 -11.29 33.02 34.15
CA ASP A 38 -12.50 32.31 34.57
C ASP A 38 -12.26 30.80 34.82
N SER A 39 -11.02 30.32 34.66
CA SER A 39 -10.63 28.95 35.01
C SER A 39 -10.64 28.76 36.53
N VAL A 40 -11.85 28.55 37.07
CA VAL A 40 -12.08 28.02 38.41
C VAL A 40 -11.27 26.75 38.57
N ASP A 41 -10.49 26.68 39.64
CA ASP A 41 -9.57 25.58 40.03
C ASP A 41 -8.10 25.73 39.59
N GLY A 42 -7.71 26.78 38.86
CA GLY A 42 -6.29 27.10 38.63
C GLY A 42 -5.53 26.09 37.76
N PHE A 43 -6.25 25.20 37.07
CA PHE A 43 -5.68 24.28 36.09
C PHE A 43 -5.55 24.94 34.72
N ARG A 44 -4.45 24.66 34.03
CA ARG A 44 -4.26 25.09 32.65
C ARG A 44 -5.25 24.36 31.74
N THR A 45 -5.89 25.09 30.84
CA THR A 45 -6.74 24.52 29.79
C THR A 45 -5.99 24.54 28.46
N PHE A 46 -6.14 23.49 27.66
CA PHE A 46 -5.43 23.34 26.39
C PHE A 46 -6.40 23.02 25.25
N MET A 47 -6.16 23.60 24.08
CA MET A 47 -6.80 23.24 22.82
C MET A 47 -5.81 22.46 21.96
N GLN A 48 -6.28 21.44 21.24
CA GLN A 48 -5.43 20.64 20.35
C GLN A 48 -5.13 21.42 19.07
N GLY A 49 -3.84 21.61 18.79
CA GLY A 49 -3.31 22.27 17.60
C GLY A 49 -3.13 21.31 16.42
N LEU A 50 -2.08 21.54 15.63
CA LEU A 50 -1.76 20.69 14.48
C LEU A 50 -1.38 19.29 14.94
N LYS A 51 -1.76 18.29 14.14
CA LYS A 51 -1.48 16.88 14.39
C LYS A 51 -0.32 16.45 13.50
N ASP A 52 0.72 15.90 14.11
CA ASP A 52 1.78 15.21 13.40
C ASP A 52 1.59 13.71 13.59
N ALA A 53 1.49 12.99 12.48
CA ALA A 53 1.31 11.55 12.50
C ALA A 53 2.64 10.78 12.70
N GLY A 54 3.75 11.51 12.87
CA GLY A 54 5.06 10.96 13.16
C GLY A 54 5.71 10.33 11.94
N GLU A 55 6.55 9.34 12.20
CA GLU A 55 7.30 8.61 11.18
C GLU A 55 7.18 7.11 11.41
N ALA A 56 7.12 6.33 10.33
CA ALA A 56 7.22 4.88 10.37
C ALA A 56 8.66 4.47 10.06
N SER A 57 9.31 3.77 11.00
CA SER A 57 10.64 3.18 10.80
C SER A 57 10.52 1.73 10.30
N LEU A 58 11.45 1.31 9.45
CA LEU A 58 11.47 0.00 8.83
C LEU A 58 12.88 -0.54 8.95
N SER A 59 13.03 -1.81 9.33
CA SER A 59 14.32 -2.50 9.27
C SER A 59 14.17 -3.93 8.78
N GLY A 60 15.21 -4.43 8.12
CA GLY A 60 15.21 -5.73 7.47
C GLY A 60 16.54 -6.06 6.82
N PHE A 61 16.51 -7.02 5.90
CA PHE A 61 17.65 -7.39 5.07
C PHE A 61 17.51 -6.81 3.66
N PHE A 62 18.62 -6.36 3.10
CA PHE A 62 18.64 -5.81 1.76
C PHE A 62 18.44 -6.91 0.72
N ASN A 63 17.43 -6.72 -0.14
CA ASN A 63 17.15 -7.62 -1.25
C ASN A 63 17.18 -6.82 -2.57
N PRO A 64 18.25 -6.94 -3.38
CA PRO A 64 18.36 -6.21 -4.64
C PRO A 64 17.36 -6.67 -5.70
N GLY A 65 16.74 -7.84 -5.52
CA GLY A 65 15.68 -8.34 -6.39
C GLY A 65 14.31 -7.69 -6.14
N ASP A 66 14.13 -6.97 -5.02
CA ASP A 66 12.90 -6.28 -4.69
C ASP A 66 12.80 -4.91 -5.38
N THR A 67 12.60 -4.93 -6.70
CA THR A 67 12.48 -3.74 -7.54
C THR A 67 11.30 -2.84 -7.18
N ASN A 68 10.29 -3.40 -6.53
CA ASN A 68 8.98 -2.78 -6.33
C ASN A 68 8.65 -2.44 -4.88
N GLY A 69 9.44 -2.94 -3.92
CA GLY A 69 9.45 -2.55 -2.52
C GLY A 69 10.69 -1.72 -2.17
N GLN A 70 11.82 -2.36 -1.85
CA GLN A 70 13.03 -1.67 -1.38
C GLN A 70 13.61 -0.67 -2.39
N VAL A 71 13.69 -1.03 -3.68
CA VAL A 71 14.14 -0.10 -4.73
C VAL A 71 13.14 1.04 -4.93
N ALA A 72 11.85 0.78 -4.76
CA ALA A 72 10.82 1.82 -4.82
C ALA A 72 10.96 2.83 -3.67
N LEU A 73 11.31 2.37 -2.46
CA LEU A 73 11.61 3.26 -1.32
C LEU A 73 12.82 4.15 -1.60
N TYR A 74 13.90 3.58 -2.15
CA TYR A 74 15.09 4.34 -2.53
C TYR A 74 14.78 5.40 -3.59
N ASN A 75 14.02 5.02 -4.64
CA ASN A 75 13.60 5.96 -5.67
C ASN A 75 12.68 7.06 -5.12
N ALA A 76 11.79 6.72 -4.18
CA ALA A 76 10.93 7.70 -3.53
C ALA A 76 11.73 8.68 -2.69
N TYR A 77 12.78 8.22 -2.00
CA TYR A 77 13.73 9.07 -1.27
C TYR A 77 14.47 10.04 -2.20
N MET A 78 15.03 9.55 -3.31
CA MET A 78 15.76 10.38 -4.27
C MET A 78 14.87 11.45 -4.93
N ASN A 79 13.60 11.14 -5.19
CA ASN A 79 12.67 12.05 -5.85
C ASN A 79 11.81 12.89 -4.89
N GLY A 80 11.82 12.58 -3.58
CA GLY A 80 10.94 13.20 -2.60
C GLY A 80 9.45 12.94 -2.87
N THR A 81 9.12 11.84 -3.55
CA THR A 81 7.76 11.56 -4.01
C THR A 81 6.88 11.14 -2.84
N MET A 82 5.71 11.78 -2.71
CA MET A 82 4.69 11.35 -1.77
C MET A 82 4.02 10.06 -2.28
N LEU A 83 4.10 9.00 -1.50
CA LEU A 83 3.53 7.69 -1.83
C LEU A 83 2.52 7.25 -0.76
N PRO A 84 1.50 6.48 -1.15
CA PRO A 84 0.63 5.79 -0.21
C PRO A 84 1.36 4.57 0.38
N PHE A 85 1.24 4.43 1.70
CA PHE A 85 1.76 3.34 2.49
C PHE A 85 0.63 2.64 3.25
N THR A 86 0.72 1.31 3.35
CA THR A 86 -0.19 0.51 4.15
C THR A 86 0.59 -0.47 5.03
N ILE A 87 0.38 -0.44 6.34
CA ILE A 87 0.84 -1.49 7.25
C ILE A 87 -0.33 -2.45 7.44
N LEU A 88 -0.23 -3.67 6.88
CA LEU A 88 -1.19 -4.76 7.09
C LEU A 88 -0.74 -5.62 8.27
N PHE A 89 -1.56 -5.70 9.31
CA PHE A 89 -1.33 -6.61 10.42
C PHE A 89 -2.00 -7.98 10.19
N PRO A 90 -1.42 -9.07 10.72
CA PRO A 90 -1.94 -10.43 10.52
C PRO A 90 -3.32 -10.66 11.17
N PHE A 91 -3.74 -9.80 12.10
CA PHE A 91 -5.04 -9.87 12.76
C PHE A 91 -6.15 -9.09 12.05
N GLY A 92 -5.89 -8.58 10.83
CA GLY A 92 -6.90 -7.94 9.98
C GLY A 92 -7.08 -6.43 10.17
N ALA A 93 -6.27 -5.81 11.04
CA ALA A 93 -6.16 -4.36 11.10
C ALA A 93 -5.13 -3.83 10.09
N ALA A 94 -5.28 -2.57 9.70
CA ALA A 94 -4.30 -1.90 8.86
C ALA A 94 -4.16 -0.41 9.18
N TRP A 95 -2.94 0.09 9.14
CA TRP A 95 -2.70 1.53 9.00
C TRP A 95 -2.58 1.89 7.53
N THR A 96 -3.26 2.95 7.12
CA THR A 96 -3.19 3.50 5.77
C THR A 96 -2.82 4.97 5.88
N PHE A 97 -1.77 5.41 5.19
CA PHE A 97 -1.28 6.77 5.27
C PHE A 97 -0.50 7.14 4.02
N ASN A 98 -0.40 8.42 3.71
CA ASN A 98 0.54 8.91 2.70
C ASN A 98 1.80 9.38 3.41
N GLY A 99 2.95 9.26 2.76
CA GLY A 99 4.21 9.67 3.37
C GLY A 99 5.29 9.91 2.34
N ILE A 100 6.38 10.52 2.79
CA ILE A 100 7.62 10.66 2.04
C ILE A 100 8.71 9.84 2.72
N VAL A 101 9.56 9.20 1.94
CA VAL A 101 10.73 8.51 2.49
C VAL A 101 11.77 9.57 2.82
N THR A 102 12.19 9.64 4.08
CA THR A 102 13.14 10.64 4.60
C THR A 102 14.53 10.06 4.86
N GLY A 103 14.65 8.74 4.92
CA GLY A 103 15.93 8.06 5.06
C GLY A 103 15.87 6.66 4.47
N VAL A 104 16.96 6.25 3.83
CA VAL A 104 17.23 4.87 3.43
C VAL A 104 18.71 4.62 3.71
N SER A 105 19.03 3.58 4.49
CA SER A 105 20.39 3.18 4.79
C SER A 105 20.58 1.69 4.53
N THR A 106 21.79 1.32 4.14
CA THR A 106 22.21 -0.09 4.05
C THR A 106 23.55 -0.25 4.77
N GLY A 107 23.68 -1.35 5.51
CA GLY A 107 24.90 -1.70 6.23
C GLY A 107 25.36 -3.11 5.86
N ALA A 108 26.66 -3.35 5.82
CA ALA A 108 27.22 -4.68 5.63
C ALA A 108 28.23 -4.93 6.73
N GLU A 109 27.98 -5.93 7.57
CA GLU A 109 28.91 -6.38 8.61
C GLU A 109 29.63 -7.66 8.14
N MET A 110 30.83 -7.92 8.66
CA MET A 110 31.74 -8.95 8.14
C MET A 110 31.19 -10.37 8.22
N GLU A 111 30.27 -10.63 9.15
CA GLU A 111 29.71 -11.96 9.42
C GLU A 111 28.18 -12.03 9.28
N ASP A 112 27.52 -10.94 8.86
CA ASP A 112 26.06 -10.83 8.83
C ASP A 112 25.50 -10.42 7.46
N GLY A 113 24.19 -10.64 7.27
CA GLY A 113 23.47 -10.21 6.08
C GLY A 113 23.45 -8.68 5.94
N VAL A 114 23.36 -8.18 4.70
CA VAL A 114 23.27 -6.73 4.44
C VAL A 114 21.99 -6.19 5.09
N SER A 115 22.11 -5.27 6.04
CA SER A 115 20.97 -4.62 6.67
C SER A 115 20.36 -3.55 5.76
N PHE A 116 19.06 -3.38 5.86
CA PHE A 116 18.29 -2.33 5.19
C PHE A 116 17.43 -1.62 6.23
N GLU A 117 17.52 -0.30 6.28
CA GLU A 117 16.61 0.52 7.07
C GLU A 117 16.00 1.62 6.22
N ALA A 118 14.75 1.97 6.50
CA ALA A 118 14.08 3.08 5.86
C ALA A 118 13.15 3.81 6.83
N THR A 119 13.08 5.13 6.70
CA THR A 119 12.20 5.99 7.50
C THR A 119 11.21 6.69 6.58
N VAL A 120 9.92 6.61 6.93
CA VAL A 120 8.82 7.22 6.18
C VAL A 120 8.14 8.25 7.06
N LYS A 121 8.26 9.53 6.72
CA LYS A 121 7.53 10.59 7.40
C LYS A 121 6.09 10.65 6.90
N VAL A 122 5.13 10.60 7.82
CA VAL A 122 3.71 10.59 7.47
C VAL A 122 3.28 12.00 7.05
N SER A 123 2.51 12.08 5.96
CA SER A 123 1.91 13.30 5.45
C SER A 123 0.39 13.17 5.43
N GLY A 124 -0.27 14.05 6.17
CA GLY A 124 -1.73 14.09 6.31
C GLY A 124 -2.26 13.12 7.37
N LYS A 125 -3.57 12.84 7.29
CA LYS A 125 -4.28 12.04 8.30
C LYS A 125 -4.12 10.54 8.03
N PRO A 126 -3.44 9.78 8.90
CA PRO A 126 -3.45 8.33 8.82
C PRO A 126 -4.83 7.79 9.21
N SER A 127 -5.20 6.64 8.64
CA SER A 127 -6.46 5.95 8.89
C SER A 127 -6.18 4.54 9.39
N LEU A 128 -6.74 4.21 10.56
CA LEU A 128 -6.71 2.88 11.15
C LEU A 128 -7.98 2.12 10.75
N GLY A 129 -7.81 1.07 9.96
CA GLY A 129 -8.86 0.10 9.68
C GLY A 129 -8.80 -1.05 10.66
N LEU A 130 -9.89 -1.31 11.37
CA LEU A 130 -10.01 -2.44 12.32
C LEU A 130 -10.77 -3.63 11.74
N THR A 131 -11.37 -3.46 10.57
CA THR A 131 -12.11 -4.50 9.86
C THR A 131 -11.63 -4.55 8.41
N PRO A 132 -11.63 -5.72 7.76
CA PRO A 132 -11.28 -5.83 6.36
C PRO A 132 -12.35 -5.19 5.46
N SER A 133 -11.91 -4.60 4.35
CA SER A 133 -12.76 -4.13 3.27
C SER A 133 -13.69 -5.24 2.78
N ALA A 134 -14.92 -4.89 2.39
CA ALA A 134 -15.78 -5.81 1.66
C ALA A 134 -15.08 -6.40 0.42
N GLY A 135 -14.20 -5.63 -0.23
CA GLY A 135 -13.46 -6.03 -1.43
C GLY A 135 -14.25 -5.81 -2.70
N LEU A 136 -13.81 -6.46 -3.78
CA LEU A 136 -14.48 -6.39 -5.07
C LEU A 136 -15.71 -7.31 -5.09
N SER A 137 -16.74 -6.89 -5.83
CA SER A 137 -17.90 -7.69 -6.20
C SER A 137 -17.80 -8.27 -7.61
N ALA A 138 -16.93 -7.73 -8.47
CA ALA A 138 -16.54 -8.34 -9.73
C ALA A 138 -15.13 -7.90 -10.16
N LEU A 139 -14.44 -8.76 -10.89
CA LEU A 139 -13.19 -8.44 -11.57
C LEU A 139 -13.20 -9.13 -12.94
N ALA A 140 -12.98 -8.34 -13.98
CA ALA A 140 -12.88 -8.83 -15.35
C ALA A 140 -11.71 -8.15 -16.07
N LEU A 141 -11.08 -8.89 -16.96
CA LEU A 141 -10.09 -8.36 -17.89
C LEU A 141 -10.62 -8.54 -19.31
N ALA A 142 -10.37 -7.54 -20.15
CA ALA A 142 -10.67 -7.60 -21.57
C ALA A 142 -9.38 -7.49 -22.39
N GLY A 143 -9.30 -8.34 -23.41
CA GLY A 143 -8.21 -8.49 -24.36
C GLY A 143 -8.54 -9.67 -25.25
N THR A 144 -8.09 -9.67 -26.50
CA THR A 144 -8.23 -10.85 -27.36
C THR A 144 -7.44 -11.99 -26.73
N GLY A 145 -8.13 -13.11 -26.48
CA GLY A 145 -7.56 -14.27 -25.78
C GLY A 145 -7.52 -14.11 -24.26
N GLY A 146 -7.34 -15.24 -23.59
CA GLY A 146 -7.28 -15.35 -22.14
C GLY A 146 -8.60 -15.34 -21.38
N ALA A 147 -8.57 -15.93 -20.19
CA ALA A 147 -9.66 -15.99 -19.24
C ALA A 147 -9.10 -15.89 -17.82
N LEU A 148 -9.84 -15.21 -16.94
CA LEU A 148 -9.42 -15.06 -15.54
C LEU A 148 -9.48 -16.42 -14.85
N THR A 149 -8.35 -16.85 -14.31
CA THR A 149 -8.20 -18.16 -13.66
C THR A 149 -7.54 -17.98 -12.28
N PRO A 150 -8.17 -18.43 -11.18
CA PRO A 150 -9.52 -18.99 -11.12
C PRO A 150 -10.59 -17.96 -11.52
N ALA A 151 -11.83 -18.41 -11.75
CA ALA A 151 -12.95 -17.49 -11.90
C ALA A 151 -13.04 -16.55 -10.68
N PHE A 152 -13.50 -15.32 -10.90
CA PHE A 152 -13.52 -14.32 -9.85
C PHE A 152 -14.29 -14.83 -8.62
N ASN A 153 -13.65 -14.73 -7.46
CA ASN A 153 -14.26 -14.88 -6.16
C ASN A 153 -13.59 -13.87 -5.23
N ASN A 154 -14.37 -13.10 -4.48
CA ASN A 154 -13.85 -12.10 -3.55
C ASN A 154 -12.82 -12.68 -2.54
N GLY A 155 -12.90 -13.98 -2.20
CA GLY A 155 -11.92 -14.67 -1.36
C GLY A 155 -10.61 -15.08 -2.04
N ASN A 156 -10.54 -15.01 -3.37
CA ASN A 156 -9.33 -15.29 -4.16
C ASN A 156 -8.60 -13.97 -4.44
N TYR A 157 -7.32 -13.92 -4.07
CA TYR A 157 -6.48 -12.72 -4.21
C TYR A 157 -5.40 -12.85 -5.28
N LEU A 158 -5.27 -14.03 -5.89
CA LEU A 158 -4.28 -14.31 -6.93
C LEU A 158 -4.99 -14.90 -8.15
N TYR A 159 -4.70 -14.33 -9.31
CA TYR A 159 -5.28 -14.72 -10.58
C TYR A 159 -4.23 -14.72 -11.69
N ALA A 160 -4.52 -15.48 -12.74
CA ALA A 160 -3.84 -15.43 -14.01
C ALA A 160 -4.82 -15.07 -15.12
N PHE A 161 -4.35 -14.32 -16.11
CA PHE A 161 -5.06 -14.03 -17.36
C PHE A 161 -4.11 -14.32 -18.52
N SER A 162 -4.06 -15.60 -18.91
CA SER A 162 -3.03 -16.15 -19.80
C SER A 162 -3.55 -16.43 -21.20
N GLY A 163 -2.69 -16.35 -22.21
CA GLY A 163 -3.07 -16.60 -23.61
C GLY A 163 -3.61 -15.36 -24.33
N VAL A 164 -3.23 -14.17 -23.85
CA VAL A 164 -3.56 -12.91 -24.49
C VAL A 164 -2.80 -12.80 -25.82
N THR A 165 -3.48 -12.34 -26.86
CA THR A 165 -2.90 -12.00 -28.16
C THR A 165 -3.07 -10.52 -28.53
N ALA A 166 -3.89 -9.77 -27.78
CA ALA A 166 -4.09 -8.35 -28.02
C ALA A 166 -2.83 -7.51 -27.71
N ALA A 167 -2.70 -6.36 -28.39
CA ALA A 167 -1.67 -5.35 -28.12
C ALA A 167 -1.83 -4.68 -26.74
N SER A 168 -3.03 -4.73 -26.17
CA SER A 168 -3.33 -4.18 -24.86
C SER A 168 -4.46 -4.93 -24.18
N VAL A 169 -4.54 -4.79 -22.86
CA VAL A 169 -5.66 -5.25 -22.05
C VAL A 169 -6.28 -4.10 -21.27
N THR A 170 -7.53 -4.25 -20.83
CA THR A 170 -8.17 -3.37 -19.85
C THR A 170 -8.67 -4.17 -18.66
N VAL A 171 -8.68 -3.55 -17.49
CA VAL A 171 -9.21 -4.14 -16.25
C VAL A 171 -10.52 -3.42 -15.89
N THR A 172 -11.56 -4.18 -15.59
CA THR A 172 -12.80 -3.68 -15.01
C THR A 172 -12.95 -4.30 -13.62
N ALA A 173 -12.84 -3.47 -12.59
CA ALA A 173 -13.05 -3.87 -11.21
C ALA A 173 -14.32 -3.20 -10.68
N THR A 174 -15.18 -3.97 -10.03
CA THR A 174 -16.44 -3.48 -9.46
C THR A 174 -16.41 -3.67 -7.95
N GLY A 175 -16.81 -2.63 -7.25
CA GLY A 175 -16.99 -2.59 -5.81
C GLY A 175 -18.06 -1.59 -5.40
N ALA A 176 -18.69 -1.80 -4.25
CA ALA A 176 -19.67 -0.87 -3.68
C ALA A 176 -19.03 -0.02 -2.57
N GLY A 177 -18.65 1.22 -2.88
CA GLY A 177 -18.12 2.16 -1.88
C GLY A 177 -16.60 2.09 -1.64
N GLN A 178 -15.87 1.25 -2.38
CA GLN A 178 -14.41 1.21 -2.35
C GLN A 178 -13.79 2.28 -3.26
N ASN A 179 -12.70 2.89 -2.81
CA ASN A 179 -11.69 3.45 -3.71
C ASN A 179 -10.88 2.27 -4.28
N ILE A 180 -10.74 2.23 -5.61
CA ILE A 180 -10.03 1.16 -6.30
C ILE A 180 -8.87 1.76 -7.06
N ASP A 181 -7.64 1.37 -6.72
CA ASP A 181 -6.43 1.80 -7.40
C ASP A 181 -5.80 0.63 -8.17
N LEU A 182 -5.32 0.91 -9.38
CA LEU A 182 -4.65 -0.05 -10.25
C LEU A 182 -3.16 0.29 -10.36
N PHE A 183 -2.34 -0.73 -10.17
CA PHE A 183 -0.90 -0.69 -10.35
C PHE A 183 -0.51 -1.69 -11.43
N VAL A 184 0.41 -1.28 -12.32
CA VAL A 184 0.98 -2.13 -13.37
C VAL A 184 2.47 -2.30 -13.07
N ASP A 185 2.90 -3.55 -12.92
CA ASP A 185 4.26 -3.90 -12.51
C ASP A 185 4.71 -3.07 -11.29
N GLY A 186 3.77 -2.94 -10.34
CA GLY A 186 3.93 -2.24 -9.07
C GLY A 186 4.01 -0.71 -9.13
N VAL A 187 3.89 -0.10 -10.30
CA VAL A 187 3.80 1.36 -10.47
C VAL A 187 2.33 1.78 -10.55
N PHE A 188 1.96 2.88 -9.89
CA PHE A 188 0.58 3.40 -9.97
C PHE A 188 0.24 3.74 -11.41
N ALA A 189 -0.82 3.12 -11.93
CA ALA A 189 -1.31 3.37 -13.28
C ALA A 189 -2.48 4.36 -13.27
N GLN A 190 -3.52 4.05 -12.51
CA GLN A 190 -4.70 4.90 -12.39
C GLN A 190 -5.62 4.50 -11.24
N LYS A 191 -6.48 5.43 -10.85
CA LYS A 191 -7.69 5.14 -10.08
C LYS A 191 -8.76 4.55 -11.00
N LEU A 192 -9.45 3.51 -10.56
CA LEU A 192 -10.55 2.88 -11.29
C LEU A 192 -11.90 3.41 -10.79
N ASN A 193 -12.78 3.73 -11.73
CA ASN A 193 -14.20 3.89 -11.43
C ASN A 193 -14.85 2.51 -11.38
N SER A 194 -15.61 2.25 -10.31
CA SER A 194 -16.27 0.95 -10.12
C SER A 194 -17.13 0.56 -11.32
N GLY A 195 -16.91 -0.64 -11.85
CA GLY A 195 -17.63 -1.19 -13.00
C GLY A 195 -17.24 -0.59 -14.35
N VAL A 196 -16.23 0.28 -14.40
CA VAL A 196 -15.74 0.92 -15.63
C VAL A 196 -14.36 0.34 -15.97
N ALA A 197 -14.13 0.14 -17.27
CA ALA A 197 -12.84 -0.33 -17.76
C ALA A 197 -11.73 0.71 -17.52
N SER A 198 -10.54 0.24 -17.20
CA SER A 198 -9.32 1.07 -17.16
C SER A 198 -8.98 1.65 -18.53
N ALA A 199 -8.03 2.59 -18.57
CA ALA A 199 -7.31 2.88 -19.80
C ALA A 199 -6.58 1.62 -20.30
N ALA A 200 -6.23 1.62 -21.59
CA ALA A 200 -5.53 0.50 -22.21
C ALA A 200 -4.12 0.32 -21.60
N ILE A 201 -3.84 -0.89 -21.14
CA ILE A 201 -2.54 -1.30 -20.60
C ILE A 201 -1.80 -2.00 -21.72
N ALA A 202 -0.71 -1.39 -22.20
CA ALA A 202 0.08 -1.93 -23.30
C ALA A 202 0.75 -3.27 -22.91
N MET A 203 0.70 -4.23 -23.82
CA MET A 203 1.26 -5.57 -23.63
C MET A 203 2.26 -5.92 -24.74
N THR A 204 3.49 -6.23 -24.32
CA THR A 204 4.49 -6.95 -25.12
C THR A 204 4.38 -8.45 -24.84
N ILE A 205 4.98 -9.29 -25.70
CA ILE A 205 5.12 -10.72 -25.42
C ILE A 205 5.83 -10.88 -24.06
N GLY A 206 5.29 -11.74 -23.20
CA GLY A 206 5.73 -11.87 -21.81
C GLY A 206 4.59 -11.65 -20.83
N SER A 207 4.90 -11.22 -19.61
CA SER A 207 3.93 -11.02 -18.54
C SER A 207 3.96 -9.61 -17.96
N LYS A 208 2.82 -9.20 -17.41
CA LYS A 208 2.67 -8.02 -16.54
C LYS A 208 1.90 -8.40 -15.30
N LYS A 209 2.30 -7.86 -14.15
CA LYS A 209 1.57 -8.01 -12.89
C LYS A 209 0.65 -6.80 -12.70
N LEU A 210 -0.64 -7.06 -12.61
CA LEU A 210 -1.64 -6.05 -12.27
C LEU A 210 -2.01 -6.20 -10.81
N THR A 211 -1.85 -5.15 -10.02
CA THR A 211 -2.25 -5.15 -8.61
C THR A 211 -3.40 -4.18 -8.44
N ILE A 212 -4.53 -4.68 -7.93
CA ILE A 212 -5.75 -3.90 -7.68
C ILE A 212 -5.95 -3.80 -6.18
N VAL A 213 -5.91 -2.58 -5.66
CA VAL A 213 -6.12 -2.29 -4.23
C VAL A 213 -7.53 -1.74 -4.06
N ALA A 214 -8.40 -2.50 -3.40
CA ALA A 214 -9.76 -2.08 -3.05
C ALA A 214 -9.80 -1.67 -1.58
N ASN A 215 -10.09 -0.39 -1.32
CA ASN A 215 -10.08 0.20 0.01
C ASN A 215 -11.43 0.85 0.33
N GLU A 216 -12.03 0.49 1.47
CA GLU A 216 -13.12 1.26 2.07
C GLU A 216 -12.55 2.14 3.17
N SER A 217 -13.02 3.38 3.29
CA SER A 217 -12.62 4.30 4.35
C SER A 217 -12.68 3.64 5.73
N ASN A 218 -11.60 3.74 6.50
CA ASN A 218 -11.45 3.15 7.83
C ASN A 218 -11.52 1.61 7.86
N LYS A 219 -11.15 0.94 6.77
CA LYS A 219 -11.00 -0.52 6.72
C LYS A 219 -9.66 -0.93 6.14
N ALA A 220 -9.21 -2.14 6.48
CA ALA A 220 -8.02 -2.73 5.90
C ALA A 220 -8.27 -3.06 4.42
N PRO A 221 -7.39 -2.61 3.49
CA PRO A 221 -7.60 -2.82 2.07
C PRO A 221 -7.50 -4.30 1.70
N LYS A 222 -8.19 -4.69 0.63
CA LYS A 222 -7.98 -5.98 -0.04
C LYS A 222 -7.17 -5.78 -1.31
N VAL A 223 -6.18 -6.62 -1.50
CA VAL A 223 -5.25 -6.57 -2.64
C VAL A 223 -5.50 -7.80 -3.51
N TYR A 224 -5.80 -7.57 -4.79
CA TYR A 224 -5.98 -8.62 -5.79
C TYR A 224 -4.86 -8.50 -6.82
N GLU A 225 -4.18 -9.60 -7.11
CA GLU A 225 -3.11 -9.65 -8.10
C GLU A 225 -3.54 -10.49 -9.29
N VAL A 226 -3.31 -9.96 -10.49
CA VAL A 226 -3.56 -10.64 -11.75
C VAL A 226 -2.27 -10.66 -12.56
N VAL A 227 -1.76 -11.86 -12.84
CA VAL A 227 -0.64 -12.02 -13.78
C VAL A 227 -1.22 -12.17 -15.18
N VAL A 228 -1.02 -11.16 -16.01
CA VAL A 228 -1.42 -11.19 -17.43
C VAL A 228 -0.27 -11.76 -18.24
N VAL A 229 -0.53 -12.79 -19.05
CA VAL A 229 0.49 -13.41 -19.91
C VAL A 229 0.07 -13.31 -21.37
N LYS A 230 0.87 -12.57 -22.14
CA LYS A 230 0.75 -12.45 -23.59
C LYS A 230 1.67 -13.45 -24.27
N THR A 231 1.09 -14.27 -25.15
CA THR A 231 1.78 -15.41 -25.79
C THR A 231 2.01 -15.24 -27.28
N ALA A 232 1.33 -14.28 -27.93
CA ALA A 232 1.53 -13.93 -29.34
C ALA A 232 1.16 -12.46 -29.58
#